data_AF-A0A0F9XT00-F1
#
_entry.id   AF-A0A0F9XT00-F1
#
_cell.length_a   1.000
_cell.length_b   1.000
_cell.length_c   1.000
_cell.angle_alpha   90.00
_cell.angle_beta   90.00
_cell.angle_gamma   90.00
#
_symmetry.space_group_name_H-M   'P 1'
#
loop_
_entity.id
_entity.type
_entity.pdbx_description
1 polymer ?
#
loop_
_entity_poly.entity_id
_entity_poly.type
_entity_poly.pdbx_seq_one_letter_code
_entity_poly.pdbx_strand_id
1 'polypeptide(L)'
;MVDARQQFGSRVKSLESKKIRLAQGYYTTIRADGLVVAHPARRGLRVPTKLLVGLVVLFVCFKGFVLAAIGPTTYDVRLATLAQGTIVEQAGAWVLQADPVTQALARKLGPVFRG
;
A
#
# COMPACT_ATOMS: atom_id res chain seq x y z
N MET A 1 -27.36 40.80 -0.19
CA MET A 1 -28.37 39.71 -0.05
C MET A 1 -27.90 38.37 -0.64
N VAL A 2 -27.00 38.35 -1.64
CA VAL A 2 -26.44 37.11 -2.21
C VAL A 2 -25.56 36.35 -1.22
N ASP A 3 -24.82 37.06 -0.36
CA ASP A 3 -23.88 36.46 0.61
C ASP A 3 -24.58 35.63 1.69
N ALA A 4 -25.75 36.08 2.16
CA ALA A 4 -26.54 35.36 3.15
C ALA A 4 -27.05 34.01 2.60
N ARG A 5 -27.44 33.97 1.31
CA ARG A 5 -27.87 32.74 0.64
C ARG A 5 -26.71 31.76 0.46
N GLN A 6 -25.52 32.25 0.11
CA GLN A 6 -24.33 31.42 -0.01
C GLN A 6 -23.90 30.85 1.34
N GLN A 7 -23.92 31.67 2.39
CA GLN A 7 -23.58 31.24 3.76
C GLN A 7 -24.56 30.18 4.26
N PHE A 8 -25.86 30.34 4.00
CA PHE A 8 -26.88 29.33 4.30
C PHE A 8 -26.60 28.01 3.57
N GLY A 9 -26.33 28.06 2.25
CA GLY A 9 -26.02 26.87 1.46
C GLY A 9 -24.78 26.11 1.97
N SER A 10 -23.74 26.81 2.40
CA SER A 10 -22.53 26.19 2.98
C SER A 10 -22.82 25.46 4.29
N ARG A 11 -23.70 26.01 5.13
CA ARG A 11 -24.13 25.39 6.39
C ARG A 11 -24.98 24.15 6.13
N VAL A 12 -25.90 24.20 5.18
CA VAL A 12 -26.70 23.03 4.77
C VAL A 12 -25.78 21.89 4.32
N LYS A 13 -24.80 22.18 3.45
CA LYS A 13 -23.80 21.16 3.01
C LYS A 13 -22.99 20.58 4.16
N SER A 14 -22.60 21.41 5.13
CA SER A 14 -21.89 20.97 6.33
C SER A 14 -22.74 20.04 7.20
N LEU A 15 -24.03 20.34 7.33
CA LEU A 15 -25.00 19.51 8.05
C LEU A 15 -25.24 18.17 7.35
N GLU A 16 -25.42 18.16 6.03
CA GLU A 16 -25.53 16.91 5.25
C GLU A 16 -24.29 16.04 5.40
N SER A 17 -23.10 16.64 5.27
CA SER A 17 -21.82 15.94 5.46
C SER A 17 -21.69 15.38 6.88
N LYS A 18 -22.20 16.09 7.90
CA LYS A 18 -22.24 15.60 9.28
C LYS A 18 -23.20 14.42 9.44
N LYS A 19 -24.39 14.49 8.84
CA LYS A 19 -25.38 13.41 8.85
C LYS A 19 -24.84 12.12 8.21
N ILE A 20 -24.22 12.22 7.03
CA ILE A 20 -23.62 11.07 6.33
C ILE A 20 -22.55 10.41 7.20
N ARG A 21 -21.66 11.20 7.81
CA ARG A 21 -20.61 10.67 8.70
C ARG A 21 -21.16 10.02 9.97
N LEU A 22 -22.23 10.56 10.55
CA LEU A 22 -22.91 9.94 11.70
C LEU A 22 -23.57 8.61 11.30
N ALA A 23 -24.13 8.52 10.10
CA ALA A 23 -24.73 7.28 9.59
C ALA A 23 -23.71 6.14 9.38
N GLN A 24 -22.44 6.47 9.12
CA GLN A 24 -21.34 5.50 8.97
C GLN A 24 -20.78 4.99 10.31
N GLY A 25 -21.20 5.57 11.43
CA GLY A 25 -20.77 5.20 12.78
C GLY A 25 -20.59 6.43 13.67
N TYR A 26 -20.97 6.30 14.94
CA TYR A 26 -20.85 7.37 15.93
C TYR A 26 -20.58 6.81 17.32
N TYR A 27 -20.06 7.67 18.19
CA TYR A 27 -20.04 7.44 19.63
C TYR A 27 -20.81 8.55 20.32
N THR A 28 -21.44 8.24 21.44
CA THR A 28 -22.19 9.21 22.25
C THR A 28 -21.34 9.68 23.41
N THR A 29 -21.41 10.97 23.70
CA THR A 29 -20.87 11.56 24.93
C THR A 29 -21.97 12.34 25.64
N ILE A 30 -21.92 12.34 26.97
CA ILE A 30 -22.82 13.14 27.79
C ILE A 30 -22.12 14.47 28.06
N ARG A 31 -22.74 15.56 27.62
CA ARG A 31 -22.25 16.91 27.88
C ARG A 31 -22.60 17.31 29.33
N ALA A 32 -21.90 18.30 29.88
CA ALA A 32 -22.09 18.77 31.25
C ALA A 32 -23.53 19.26 31.56
N ASP A 33 -24.32 19.56 30.53
CA ASP A 33 -25.74 19.93 30.60
C ASP A 33 -26.70 18.72 30.60
N GLY A 34 -26.18 17.49 30.56
CA GLY A 34 -26.96 16.25 30.52
C GLY A 34 -27.42 15.84 29.11
N LEU A 35 -27.03 16.58 28.06
CA LEU A 35 -27.40 16.23 26.69
C LEU A 35 -26.49 15.15 26.10
N VAL A 36 -27.10 14.15 25.47
CA VAL A 36 -26.39 13.11 24.72
C VAL A 36 -26.06 13.62 23.32
N VAL A 37 -24.77 13.81 23.04
CA VAL A 37 -24.28 14.30 21.75
C VAL A 37 -23.57 13.18 20.99
N ALA A 38 -24.04 12.92 19.77
CA ALA A 38 -23.40 11.96 18.87
C ALA A 38 -22.24 12.63 18.09
N HIS A 39 -21.06 12.05 18.19
CA HIS A 39 -19.87 12.44 17.43
C HIS A 39 -19.56 11.38 16.37
N PRO A 40 -19.26 11.77 15.12
CA PRO A 40 -18.93 10.81 14.07
C PRO A 40 -17.65 10.06 14.44
N ALA A 41 -17.72 8.74 14.43
CA ALA A 41 -16.56 7.90 14.63
C ALA A 41 -15.67 8.01 13.39
N ARG A 42 -14.48 8.60 13.53
CA ARG A 42 -13.52 8.69 12.42
C ARG A 42 -13.02 7.28 12.10
N ARG A 43 -13.59 6.63 11.10
CA ARG A 43 -13.02 5.41 10.53
C ARG A 43 -11.85 5.83 9.64
N GLY A 44 -10.65 5.86 10.21
CA GLY A 44 -9.43 5.99 9.42
C GLY A 44 -9.40 4.92 8.34
N LEU A 45 -8.86 5.25 7.17
CA LEU A 45 -8.60 4.28 6.10
C LEU A 45 -7.61 3.24 6.67
N ARG A 46 -8.14 2.14 7.22
CA ARG A 46 -7.31 1.04 7.71
C ARG A 46 -6.85 0.28 6.48
N VAL A 47 -5.75 0.73 5.87
CA VAL A 47 -5.08 -0.05 4.83
C VAL A 47 -4.68 -1.38 5.49
N PRO A 48 -5.23 -2.52 5.02
CA PRO A 48 -4.90 -3.80 5.63
C PRO A 48 -3.42 -4.08 5.38
N THR A 49 -2.61 -4.03 6.42
CA THR A 49 -1.16 -4.29 6.35
C THR A 49 -0.86 -5.63 5.68
N LYS A 50 -1.73 -6.62 5.88
CA LYS A 50 -1.70 -7.93 5.21
C LYS A 50 -1.72 -7.83 3.67
N LEU A 51 -2.51 -6.91 3.12
CA LEU A 51 -2.60 -6.71 1.66
C LEU A 51 -1.35 -6.04 1.11
N LEU A 52 -0.79 -5.08 1.86
CA LEU A 52 0.46 -4.42 1.50
C LEU A 52 1.63 -5.44 1.50
N VAL A 53 1.71 -6.29 2.52
CA VAL A 53 2.68 -7.39 2.57
C VAL A 53 2.48 -8.38 1.42
N GLY A 54 1.25 -8.77 1.12
CA GLY A 54 0.95 -9.67 0.01
C GLY A 54 1.39 -9.12 -1.35
N LEU A 55 1.22 -7.81 -1.58
CA LEU A 55 1.65 -7.14 -2.81
C LEU A 55 3.18 -7.14 -2.94
N VAL A 56 3.89 -6.87 -1.84
CA VAL A 56 5.36 -6.94 -1.81
C VAL A 56 5.84 -8.37 -2.12
N VAL A 57 5.25 -9.38 -1.49
CA VAL A 57 5.60 -10.80 -1.75
C VAL A 57 5.36 -11.16 -3.20
N LEU A 58 4.19 -10.81 -3.76
CA LEU A 58 3.85 -11.06 -5.16
C LEU A 58 4.87 -10.41 -6.11
N PHE A 59 5.26 -9.18 -5.83
CA PHE A 59 6.25 -8.45 -6.62
C PHE A 59 7.62 -9.14 -6.60
N VAL A 60 8.08 -9.60 -5.43
CA VAL A 60 9.35 -10.35 -5.32
C VAL A 60 9.27 -11.70 -6.03
N CYS A 61 8.17 -12.44 -5.89
CA CYS A 61 7.96 -13.70 -6.60
C CYS A 61 7.97 -13.52 -8.11
N PHE A 62 7.27 -12.50 -8.62
CA PHE A 62 7.26 -12.17 -10.05
C PHE A 62 8.67 -11.81 -10.55
N LYS A 63 9.41 -11.01 -9.77
CA LYS A 63 10.81 -10.64 -10.07
C LYS A 63 11.73 -11.86 -10.16
N GLY A 64 11.60 -12.81 -9.22
CA GLY A 64 12.34 -14.07 -9.21
C GLY A 64 11.94 -15.01 -10.36
N PHE A 65 10.66 -15.01 -10.74
CA PHE A 65 10.17 -15.76 -11.90
C PHE A 65 10.76 -15.25 -13.22
N VAL A 66 10.77 -13.92 -13.42
CA VAL A 66 11.38 -13.29 -14.62
C VAL A 66 12.88 -13.63 -14.69
N LEU A 67 13.57 -13.59 -13.55
CA LEU A 67 14.97 -14.02 -13.45
C LEU A 67 15.14 -15.50 -13.86
N ALA A 68 14.34 -16.40 -13.27
CA ALA A 68 14.43 -17.83 -13.54
C ALA A 68 14.16 -18.17 -15.02
N ALA A 69 13.28 -17.40 -15.67
CA ALA A 69 12.97 -17.56 -17.09
C ALA A 69 14.13 -17.14 -18.03
N ILE A 70 15.00 -16.21 -17.62
CA ILE A 70 16.09 -15.66 -18.46
C ILE A 70 17.42 -16.41 -18.24
N GLY A 71 17.58 -17.04 -17.08
CA GLY A 71 18.73 -17.89 -16.76
C GLY A 71 19.91 -17.16 -16.08
N PRO A 72 20.82 -17.92 -15.43
CA PRO A 72 21.77 -17.36 -14.44
C PRO A 72 22.91 -16.52 -15.04
N THR A 73 23.40 -16.88 -16.24
CA THR A 73 24.58 -16.25 -16.86
C THR A 73 24.31 -14.81 -17.32
N THR A 74 23.08 -14.52 -17.72
CA THR A 74 22.65 -13.18 -18.13
C THR A 74 22.30 -12.29 -16.94
N TYR A 75 22.14 -12.87 -15.75
CA TYR A 75 21.67 -12.15 -14.57
C TYR A 75 22.76 -11.34 -13.90
N ASP A 76 23.94 -11.93 -13.71
CA ASP A 76 25.07 -11.22 -13.08
C ASP A 76 25.53 -10.03 -13.92
N VAL A 77 25.52 -10.17 -15.25
CA VAL A 77 25.83 -9.07 -16.19
C VAL A 77 24.82 -7.94 -16.09
N ARG A 78 23.51 -8.27 -16.00
CA ARG A 78 22.44 -7.27 -15.88
C ARG A 78 22.41 -6.59 -14.52
N LEU A 79 22.79 -7.32 -13.47
CA LEU A 79 22.91 -6.79 -12.11
C LEU A 79 24.08 -5.80 -12.01
N ALA A 80 25.21 -6.10 -12.66
CA ALA A 80 26.36 -5.21 -12.75
C ALA A 80 26.02 -3.90 -13.50
N THR A 81 25.23 -3.97 -14.58
CA THR A 81 24.76 -2.76 -15.28
C THR A 81 23.74 -1.96 -14.48
N LEU A 82 22.88 -2.61 -13.69
CA LEU A 82 21.89 -1.91 -12.83
C LEU A 82 22.55 -1.18 -11.65
N ALA A 83 23.64 -1.73 -11.12
CA ALA A 83 24.42 -1.11 -10.05
C ALA A 83 25.15 0.17 -10.49
N GLN A 84 25.40 0.33 -11.79
CA GLN A 84 26.00 1.54 -12.38
C GLN A 84 24.96 2.54 -12.92
N GLY A 85 23.66 2.20 -12.84
CA GLY A 85 22.56 3.01 -13.33
C GLY A 85 22.14 4.14 -12.38
N THR A 86 20.96 4.68 -12.64
CA THR A 86 20.28 5.72 -11.85
C THR A 86 19.93 5.25 -10.43
N ILE A 87 19.59 6.19 -9.53
CA ILE A 87 19.27 5.88 -8.11
C ILE A 87 18.15 4.82 -7.98
N VAL A 88 17.17 4.83 -8.89
CA VAL A 88 16.08 3.84 -8.94
C VAL A 88 16.60 2.46 -9.37
N GLU A 89 17.56 2.42 -10.29
CA GLU A 89 18.19 1.19 -10.78
C GLU A 89 19.15 0.59 -9.74
N GLN A 90 19.87 1.42 -9.00
CA GLN A 90 20.71 1.01 -7.86
C GLN A 90 19.87 0.45 -6.70
N ALA A 91 18.74 1.07 -6.39
CA ALA A 91 17.77 0.51 -5.43
C ALA A 91 17.21 -0.83 -5.93
N GLY A 92 16.95 -0.94 -7.24
CA GLY A 92 16.57 -2.18 -7.90
C GLY A 92 17.64 -3.27 -7.75
N ALA A 93 18.91 -2.92 -7.93
CA ALA A 93 20.09 -3.79 -7.80
C ALA A 93 20.27 -4.29 -6.37
N TRP A 94 20.09 -3.42 -5.37
CA TRP A 94 20.17 -3.77 -3.96
C TRP A 94 19.06 -4.74 -3.54
N VAL A 95 17.82 -4.55 -4.05
CA VAL A 95 16.70 -5.49 -3.82
C VAL A 95 16.83 -6.78 -4.67
N LEU A 96 17.67 -6.78 -5.72
CA LEU A 96 17.96 -7.95 -6.57
C LEU A 96 19.20 -8.72 -6.14
N GLN A 97 19.99 -8.18 -5.20
CA GLN A 97 21.23 -8.83 -4.77
C GLN A 97 20.88 -10.22 -4.25
N ALA A 98 21.61 -11.22 -4.74
CA ALA A 98 21.30 -12.63 -4.49
C ALA A 98 21.54 -12.97 -3.01
N ASP A 99 20.52 -12.74 -2.18
CA ASP A 99 20.51 -13.12 -0.78
C ASP A 99 20.75 -14.64 -0.63
N PRO A 100 21.37 -15.10 0.47
CA PRO A 100 21.60 -16.53 0.74
C PRO A 100 20.33 -17.38 0.63
N VAL A 101 19.17 -16.77 0.94
CA VAL A 101 17.83 -17.35 0.82
C VAL A 101 17.43 -17.56 -0.65
N THR A 102 17.72 -16.59 -1.52
CA THR A 102 17.46 -16.67 -2.97
C THR A 102 18.33 -17.76 -3.62
N GLN A 103 19.60 -17.89 -3.19
CA GLN A 103 20.48 -18.98 -3.66
C GLN A 103 20.02 -20.36 -3.15
N ALA A 104 19.42 -20.43 -1.97
CA ALA A 104 18.83 -21.67 -1.44
C ALA A 104 17.54 -22.05 -2.20
N LEU A 105 16.72 -21.07 -2.57
CA LEU A 105 15.50 -21.27 -3.36
C LEU A 105 15.82 -21.70 -4.81
N ALA A 106 16.81 -21.06 -5.44
CA ALA A 106 17.29 -21.41 -6.78
C ALA A 106 17.82 -22.86 -6.85
N ARG A 107 18.52 -23.33 -5.81
CA ARG A 107 18.94 -24.73 -5.70
C ARG A 107 17.79 -25.72 -5.59
N LYS A 108 16.66 -25.33 -4.99
CA LYS A 108 15.46 -26.18 -4.87
C LYS A 108 14.57 -26.17 -6.10
N LEU A 109 14.52 -25.06 -6.84
CA LEU A 109 13.69 -24.91 -8.04
C LEU A 109 14.42 -25.31 -9.33
N GLY A 110 15.76 -25.36 -9.31
CA GLY A 110 16.59 -25.80 -10.43
C GLY A 110 16.22 -27.15 -11.07
N PRO A 111 15.75 -28.17 -10.32
CA PRO A 111 15.33 -29.45 -10.90
C PRO A 111 13.99 -29.41 -11.63
N VAL A 112 13.11 -28.44 -11.33
CA VAL A 112 11.75 -28.35 -11.91
C VAL A 112 11.76 -27.73 -13.31
N PHE A 113 12.76 -26.89 -13.61
CA PHE A 113 12.89 -26.22 -14.91
C PHE A 113 13.93 -26.90 -15.84
N ARG A 114 14.52 -28.02 -15.41
CA ARG A 114 15.48 -28.85 -16.18
C ARG A 114 14.89 -30.19 -16.64
N GLY A 115 13.56 -30.31 -16.62
CA GLY A 115 12.79 -31.41 -17.21
C GLY A 115 12.10 -30.97 -18.49
#